data_AF-A0A845HRU1-F1
#
_entry.id   AF-A0A845HRU1-F1
#
_cell.length_a   1.000
_cell.length_b   1.000
_cell.length_c   1.000
_cell.angle_alpha   90.00
_cell.angle_beta   90.00
_cell.angle_gamma   90.00
#
_symmetry.space_group_name_H-M   'P 1'
#
loop_
_entity.id
_entity.type
_entity.pdbx_description
1 polymer ?
#
loop_
_entity_poly.entity_id
_entity_poly.type
_entity_poly.pdbx_seq_one_letter_code
_entity_poly.pdbx_strand_id
1 'polypeptide(L)'
;MNTAVTPVADAHAAPANCPNCDTVLTGQFCSHCGQEAILHHASVGEFLHEFVGHYVALEGKLWGTVMRLLFRPGVLTLEYMRGRRVRFVQPLRLYLTLSLLFFALLKFSGTFSPGMTEGNEAPQEHAAAATKTAEKAQSKVQDKAELKAAIKQAAGADQDKGAEETRIDIDGNEKLKSYLDGWPAARHQLDAFDKLPSAEKIKVFQNGFYHYAPYAIFALMPVFALLLKVLYLGSGRRFGDHLLFALHTNAFAYFTFILMLLVPWGFVQFVLWCWLLGYLPWAMRRVYNSGRGTTLLRWLLLMSFYSILIGLAVAGSMLAGIMTIGH
;
A
#
# COMPACT_ATOMS: atom_id res chain seq x y z
N MET A 1 -34.85 -24.58 -59.69
CA MET A 1 -34.54 -24.71 -58.25
C MET A 1 -34.18 -23.32 -57.76
N ASN A 2 -35.15 -22.60 -57.19
CA ASN A 2 -34.95 -21.23 -56.69
C ASN A 2 -34.45 -21.32 -55.25
N THR A 3 -33.18 -20.98 -55.02
CA THR A 3 -32.66 -20.70 -53.69
C THR A 3 -33.12 -19.29 -53.29
N ALA A 4 -34.25 -19.21 -52.61
CA ALA A 4 -34.68 -17.99 -51.94
C ALA A 4 -33.69 -17.70 -50.81
N VAL A 5 -32.86 -16.68 -51.02
CA VAL A 5 -32.09 -16.03 -49.95
C VAL A 5 -33.12 -15.28 -49.11
N THR A 6 -33.41 -15.79 -47.91
CA THR A 6 -34.18 -15.05 -46.91
C THR A 6 -33.44 -13.74 -46.59
N PRO A 7 -34.09 -12.57 -46.66
CA PRO A 7 -33.46 -11.33 -46.28
C PRO A 7 -33.14 -11.39 -44.79
N VAL A 8 -31.88 -11.12 -44.44
CA VAL A 8 -31.45 -10.93 -43.05
C VAL A 8 -32.28 -9.77 -42.50
N ALA A 9 -33.16 -10.07 -41.55
CA ALA A 9 -33.97 -9.09 -40.85
C ALA A 9 -33.06 -7.99 -40.28
N ASP A 10 -33.50 -6.75 -40.42
CA ASP A 10 -32.77 -5.55 -39.98
C ASP A 10 -32.22 -5.72 -38.56
N ALA A 11 -30.90 -5.76 -38.40
CA ALA A 11 -30.18 -5.88 -37.12
C ALA A 11 -30.34 -4.64 -36.20
N HIS A 12 -31.30 -3.75 -36.51
CA HIS A 12 -31.58 -2.51 -35.80
C HIS A 12 -32.96 -2.49 -35.12
N ALA A 13 -33.77 -3.54 -35.27
CA ALA A 13 -35.04 -3.66 -34.55
C ALA A 13 -34.81 -4.25 -33.15
N ALA A 14 -35.21 -3.52 -32.10
CA ALA A 14 -35.14 -4.03 -30.73
C ALA A 14 -36.05 -5.27 -30.58
N PRO A 15 -35.55 -6.39 -30.00
CA PRO A 15 -36.37 -7.56 -29.75
C PRO A 15 -37.49 -7.23 -28.76
N ALA A 16 -38.66 -7.83 -28.94
CA ALA A 16 -39.81 -7.60 -28.04
C ALA A 16 -39.56 -8.15 -26.62
N ASN A 17 -38.78 -9.21 -26.51
CA ASN A 17 -38.42 -9.87 -25.27
C ASN A 17 -36.90 -9.85 -25.07
N CYS A 18 -36.47 -9.79 -23.81
CA CYS A 18 -35.07 -9.83 -23.44
C CYS A 18 -34.45 -11.18 -23.82
N PRO A 19 -33.35 -11.22 -24.60
CA PRO A 19 -32.76 -12.48 -25.04
C PRO A 19 -32.06 -13.28 -23.93
N ASN A 20 -31.88 -12.71 -22.73
CA ASN A 20 -31.31 -13.43 -21.58
C ASN A 20 -32.37 -14.03 -20.64
N CYS A 21 -33.49 -13.33 -20.41
CA CYS A 21 -34.48 -13.74 -19.40
C CYS A 21 -35.94 -13.68 -19.88
N ASP A 22 -36.16 -13.53 -21.20
CA ASP A 22 -37.46 -13.53 -21.89
C ASP A 22 -38.49 -12.50 -21.41
N THR A 23 -38.09 -11.58 -20.53
CA THR A 23 -38.97 -10.52 -20.02
C THR A 23 -39.26 -9.50 -21.11
N VAL A 24 -40.51 -9.07 -21.25
CA VAL A 24 -40.93 -8.02 -22.19
C VAL A 24 -40.11 -6.75 -21.96
N LEU A 25 -39.48 -6.25 -23.02
CA LEU A 25 -38.62 -5.08 -22.94
C LEU A 25 -39.46 -3.79 -22.98
N THR A 26 -39.34 -2.98 -21.93
CA THR A 26 -40.03 -1.68 -21.80
C THR A 26 -39.09 -0.48 -21.97
N GLY A 27 -37.81 -0.71 -22.27
CA GLY A 27 -36.78 0.32 -22.39
C GLY A 27 -35.47 -0.23 -22.95
N GLN A 28 -34.42 0.61 -22.96
CA GLN A 28 -33.08 0.24 -23.47
C GLN A 28 -32.38 -0.82 -22.62
N PHE A 29 -32.81 -1.04 -21.38
CA PHE A 29 -32.31 -2.07 -20.49
C PHE A 29 -33.48 -2.90 -19.96
N CYS A 30 -33.26 -4.21 -19.82
CA CYS A 30 -34.21 -5.11 -19.19
C CYS A 30 -34.38 -4.74 -17.71
N SER A 31 -35.62 -4.49 -17.29
CA SER A 31 -35.95 -4.17 -15.90
C SER A 31 -35.74 -5.33 -14.92
N HIS A 32 -35.67 -6.57 -15.42
CA HIS A 32 -35.53 -7.77 -14.61
C HIS A 32 -34.06 -8.20 -14.44
N CYS A 33 -33.31 -8.36 -15.54
CA CYS A 33 -31.92 -8.83 -15.48
C CYS A 33 -30.86 -7.75 -15.78
N GLY A 34 -31.26 -6.56 -16.24
CA GLY A 34 -30.35 -5.45 -16.54
C GLY A 34 -29.66 -5.52 -17.91
N GLN A 35 -29.98 -6.50 -18.78
CA GLN A 35 -29.37 -6.60 -20.11
C GLN A 35 -29.80 -5.44 -21.03
N GLU A 36 -28.87 -4.89 -21.81
CA GLU A 36 -29.17 -3.96 -22.90
C GLU A 36 -30.02 -4.60 -23.98
N ALA A 37 -31.10 -3.93 -24.37
CA ALA A 37 -32.09 -4.40 -25.32
C ALA A 37 -31.58 -4.42 -26.76
N ILE A 38 -30.64 -3.54 -27.11
CA ILE A 38 -30.12 -3.38 -28.47
C ILE A 38 -28.63 -3.65 -28.43
N LEU A 39 -28.19 -4.70 -29.12
CA LEU A 39 -26.78 -5.00 -29.27
C LEU A 39 -26.19 -4.12 -30.39
N HIS A 40 -25.51 -3.04 -30.03
CA HIS A 40 -24.70 -2.30 -30.99
C HIS A 40 -23.41 -3.08 -31.26
N HIS A 41 -23.25 -3.59 -32.48
CA HIS A 41 -21.96 -4.10 -32.94
C HIS A 41 -21.01 -2.91 -33.17
N ALA A 42 -20.36 -2.45 -32.11
CA ALA A 42 -19.40 -1.35 -32.19
C ALA A 42 -18.24 -1.74 -33.11
N SER A 43 -17.95 -0.88 -34.09
CA SER A 43 -16.75 -1.02 -34.91
C SER A 43 -15.48 -0.78 -34.08
N VAL A 44 -14.30 -1.23 -34.53
CA VAL A 44 -13.03 -1.02 -33.81
C VAL A 44 -12.78 0.47 -33.50
N GLY A 45 -13.15 1.38 -34.40
CA GLY A 45 -13.03 2.83 -34.18
C GLY A 45 -14.03 3.38 -33.16
N GLU A 46 -15.24 2.84 -33.14
CA GLU A 46 -16.28 3.21 -32.18
C GLU A 46 -15.96 2.67 -30.78
N PHE A 47 -15.42 1.45 -30.70
CA PHE A 47 -14.85 0.89 -29.47
C PHE A 47 -13.66 1.71 -28.97
N LEU A 48 -12.78 2.18 -29.85
CA LEU A 48 -11.65 3.05 -29.46
C LEU A 48 -12.15 4.40 -28.95
N HIS A 49 -13.12 5.01 -29.62
CA HIS A 49 -13.73 6.28 -29.21
C HIS A 49 -14.54 6.11 -27.91
N GLU A 50 -15.21 4.98 -27.73
CA GLU A 50 -15.90 4.64 -26.49
C GLU A 50 -14.91 4.37 -25.35
N PHE A 51 -13.76 3.73 -25.62
CA PHE A 51 -12.69 3.52 -24.65
C PHE A 51 -12.01 4.83 -24.25
N VAL A 52 -11.69 5.70 -25.21
CA VAL A 52 -11.17 7.05 -24.96
C VAL A 52 -12.22 7.91 -24.26
N GLY A 53 -13.49 7.82 -24.64
CA GLY A 53 -14.61 8.48 -23.97
C GLY A 53 -14.78 8.00 -22.53
N HIS A 54 -14.64 6.69 -22.27
CA HIS A 54 -14.64 6.11 -20.94
C HIS A 54 -13.41 6.53 -20.13
N TYR A 55 -12.24 6.66 -20.76
CA TYR A 55 -11.00 7.13 -20.14
C TYR A 55 -11.10 8.61 -19.74
N VAL A 56 -11.56 9.48 -20.65
CA VAL A 56 -11.79 10.91 -20.39
C VAL A 56 -12.94 11.13 -19.38
N ALA A 57 -13.99 10.31 -19.42
CA ALA A 57 -15.05 10.33 -18.40
C ALA A 57 -14.57 9.78 -17.05
N LEU A 58 -13.64 8.81 -17.04
CA LEU A 58 -12.92 8.37 -15.85
C LEU A 58 -12.09 9.51 -15.29
N GLU A 59 -11.36 10.27 -16.12
CA GLU A 59 -10.57 11.42 -15.70
C GLU A 59 -11.44 12.50 -15.04
N GLY A 60 -12.63 12.79 -15.58
CA GLY A 60 -13.55 13.76 -14.98
C GLY A 60 -14.08 13.35 -13.60
N LYS A 61 -14.52 12.09 -13.43
CA LYS A 61 -14.98 11.57 -12.13
C LYS A 61 -13.82 11.43 -11.14
N LEU A 62 -12.65 11.00 -11.61
CA LEU A 62 -11.45 10.80 -10.80
C LEU A 62 -10.97 12.13 -10.23
N TRP A 63 -10.78 13.15 -11.07
CA TRP A 63 -10.32 14.47 -10.62
C TRP A 63 -11.28 15.08 -9.59
N GLY A 64 -12.58 15.04 -9.87
CA GLY A 64 -13.61 15.51 -8.93
C GLY A 64 -13.62 14.74 -7.60
N THR A 65 -13.29 13.45 -7.63
CA THR A 65 -13.17 12.60 -6.43
C THR A 65 -11.91 12.93 -5.65
N VAL A 66 -10.74 12.93 -6.30
CA VAL A 66 -9.43 13.20 -5.68
C VAL A 66 -9.38 14.59 -5.07
N MET A 67 -9.84 15.62 -5.78
CA MET A 67 -9.86 16.99 -5.25
C MET A 67 -10.73 17.11 -3.99
N ARG A 68 -11.88 16.43 -3.92
CA ARG A 68 -12.72 16.44 -2.72
C ARG A 68 -12.14 15.57 -1.61
N LEU A 69 -11.51 14.46 -1.96
CA LEU A 69 -10.83 13.58 -1.03
C LEU A 69 -9.71 14.33 -0.32
N LEU A 70 -8.86 15.05 -1.06
CA LEU A 70 -7.68 15.74 -0.55
C LEU A 70 -7.98 17.04 0.18
N PHE A 71 -8.86 17.89 -0.37
CA PHE A 71 -9.01 19.26 0.12
C PHE A 71 -10.32 19.50 0.90
N ARG A 72 -11.27 18.55 0.90
CA ARG A 72 -12.57 18.69 1.59
C ARG A 72 -12.86 17.49 2.50
N PRO A 73 -12.21 17.40 3.67
CA PRO A 73 -12.29 16.23 4.55
C PRO A 73 -13.72 15.81 4.87
N GLY A 74 -14.06 14.55 4.62
CA GLY A 74 -15.39 13.99 4.91
C GLY A 74 -16.53 14.43 3.99
N VAL A 75 -16.34 15.39 3.07
CA VAL A 75 -17.41 15.81 2.14
C VAL A 75 -17.75 14.68 1.17
N LEU A 76 -16.74 14.00 0.61
CA LEU A 76 -16.98 12.88 -0.31
C LEU A 76 -17.85 11.79 0.34
N THR A 77 -17.54 11.43 1.59
CA THR A 77 -18.34 10.49 2.38
C THR A 77 -19.77 10.96 2.56
N LEU A 78 -19.98 12.23 2.94
CA LEU A 78 -21.32 12.79 3.10
C LEU A 78 -22.13 12.76 1.80
N GLU A 79 -21.53 13.07 0.66
CA GLU A 79 -22.20 13.02 -0.64
C GLU A 79 -22.67 11.60 -0.99
N TYR A 80 -21.84 10.59 -0.68
CA TYR A 80 -22.19 9.18 -0.84
C TYR A 80 -23.32 8.74 0.09
N MET A 81 -23.28 9.15 1.36
CA MET A 81 -24.33 8.89 2.34
C MET A 81 -25.66 9.55 1.94
N ARG A 82 -25.60 10.73 1.29
CA ARG A 82 -26.75 11.44 0.72
C ARG A 82 -27.27 10.86 -0.60
N GLY A 83 -26.66 9.78 -1.10
CA GLY A 83 -27.09 9.12 -2.34
C GLY A 83 -26.54 9.69 -3.65
N ARG A 84 -25.70 10.75 -3.61
CA ARG A 84 -25.10 11.34 -4.82
C ARG A 84 -23.86 10.58 -5.27
N ARG A 85 -24.04 9.31 -5.67
CA ARG A 85 -22.95 8.34 -5.90
C ARG A 85 -22.36 8.36 -7.32
N VAL A 86 -23.18 8.60 -8.35
CA VAL A 86 -22.80 8.46 -9.78
C VAL A 86 -21.67 9.41 -10.22
N ARG A 87 -21.55 10.56 -9.54
CA ARG A 87 -20.56 11.60 -9.84
C ARG A 87 -19.13 11.24 -9.40
N PHE A 88 -18.97 10.22 -8.56
CA PHE A 88 -17.70 9.90 -7.93
C PHE A 88 -17.24 8.48 -8.25
N VAL A 89 -15.95 8.25 -8.09
CA VAL A 89 -15.38 6.90 -8.13
C VAL A 89 -15.84 6.13 -6.90
N GLN A 90 -16.23 4.86 -7.08
CA GLN A 90 -16.71 3.99 -6.00
C GLN A 90 -15.66 3.91 -4.87
N PRO A 91 -16.07 3.99 -3.59
CA PRO A 91 -15.14 4.08 -2.45
C PRO A 91 -14.22 2.86 -2.33
N LEU A 92 -14.76 1.65 -2.53
CA LEU A 92 -13.98 0.42 -2.51
C LEU A 92 -12.94 0.41 -3.63
N ARG A 93 -13.36 0.70 -4.87
CA ARG A 93 -12.46 0.79 -6.03
C ARG A 93 -11.34 1.80 -5.76
N LEU A 94 -11.69 3.00 -5.29
CA LEU A 94 -10.73 4.06 -4.99
C LEU A 94 -9.68 3.60 -3.96
N TYR A 95 -10.13 2.98 -2.87
CA TYR A 95 -9.25 2.44 -1.83
C TYR A 95 -8.32 1.34 -2.37
N LEU A 96 -8.87 0.34 -3.08
CA LEU A 96 -8.10 -0.77 -3.64
C LEU A 96 -7.07 -0.28 -4.68
N THR A 97 -7.45 0.65 -5.55
CA THR A 97 -6.54 1.20 -6.55
C THR A 97 -5.40 1.98 -5.91
N LEU A 98 -5.69 2.82 -4.91
CA LEU A 98 -4.65 3.60 -4.24
C LEU A 98 -3.75 2.75 -3.33
N SER A 99 -4.28 1.73 -2.66
CA SER A 99 -3.46 0.81 -1.87
C SER A 99 -2.53 -0.01 -2.77
N LEU A 100 -3.04 -0.57 -3.86
CA LEU A 100 -2.23 -1.29 -4.85
C LEU A 100 -1.13 -0.39 -5.42
N LEU A 101 -1.49 0.83 -5.84
CA LEU A 101 -0.53 1.80 -6.37
C LEU A 101 0.54 2.16 -5.33
N PHE A 102 0.15 2.38 -4.07
CA PHE A 102 1.08 2.68 -2.99
C PHE A 102 2.08 1.53 -2.78
N PHE A 103 1.62 0.29 -2.64
CA PHE A 103 2.52 -0.85 -2.42
C PHE A 103 3.40 -1.14 -3.63
N ALA A 104 2.89 -0.96 -4.85
CA ALA A 104 3.69 -1.07 -6.06
C ALA A 104 4.81 -0.02 -6.04
N LEU A 105 4.48 1.25 -5.82
CA LEU A 105 5.47 2.33 -5.75
C LEU A 105 6.47 2.14 -4.61
N LEU A 106 6.03 1.66 -3.45
CA LEU A 106 6.89 1.37 -2.30
C LEU A 106 7.90 0.27 -2.61
N LYS A 107 7.50 -0.76 -3.38
CA LYS A 107 8.40 -1.80 -3.86
C LYS A 107 9.44 -1.24 -4.84
N PHE A 108 9.02 -0.39 -5.77
CA PHE A 108 9.90 0.18 -6.80
C PHE A 108 10.81 1.31 -6.30
N SER A 109 10.41 2.04 -5.25
CA SER A 109 11.20 3.16 -4.73
C SER A 109 12.48 2.74 -4.01
N GLY A 110 12.68 1.43 -3.79
CA GLY A 110 13.86 0.88 -3.12
C GLY A 110 14.01 1.31 -1.66
N THR A 111 13.09 2.12 -1.12
CA THR A 111 13.16 2.72 0.22
C THR A 111 13.26 1.68 1.33
N PHE A 112 12.84 0.44 1.04
CA PHE A 112 12.87 -0.68 1.96
C PHE A 112 12.97 -2.02 1.18
N SER A 113 13.80 -2.14 0.13
CA SER A 113 13.86 -3.39 -0.67
C SER A 113 14.43 -4.57 0.13
N PRO A 114 13.71 -5.70 0.29
CA PRO A 114 14.30 -6.97 0.72
C PRO A 114 15.03 -7.59 -0.47
N GLY A 115 16.33 -7.84 -0.32
CA GLY A 115 17.08 -8.83 -1.11
C GLY A 115 16.92 -8.79 -2.64
N MET A 116 17.71 -7.97 -3.32
CA MET A 116 18.41 -8.41 -4.54
C MET A 116 19.92 -8.34 -4.28
N THR A 117 20.39 -9.30 -3.50
CA THR A 117 21.75 -9.85 -3.67
C THR A 117 21.55 -11.26 -4.20
N GLU A 118 20.89 -11.39 -5.35
CA GLU A 118 21.05 -12.58 -6.19
C GLU A 118 22.35 -12.36 -6.97
N GLY A 119 23.22 -13.37 -6.90
CA GLY A 119 24.45 -13.38 -7.66
C GLY A 119 24.15 -13.25 -9.14
N ASN A 120 24.56 -12.13 -9.72
CA ASN A 120 24.94 -12.06 -11.12
C ASN A 120 26.32 -11.44 -11.15
N GLU A 121 27.31 -12.31 -11.26
CA GLU A 121 28.54 -11.97 -11.94
C GLU A 121 28.17 -11.60 -13.39
N ALA A 122 28.39 -10.34 -13.75
CA ALA A 122 28.60 -9.95 -15.13
C ALA A 122 29.52 -8.72 -15.17
N PRO A 123 30.37 -8.59 -16.20
CA PRO A 123 31.79 -8.30 -16.03
C PRO A 123 32.17 -6.86 -15.67
N GLN A 124 33.30 -6.76 -14.98
CA GLN A 124 34.11 -5.55 -14.86
C GLN A 124 34.29 -4.87 -16.23
N GLU A 125 33.60 -3.76 -16.46
CA GLU A 125 33.92 -2.90 -17.60
C GLU A 125 33.79 -1.40 -17.31
N HIS A 126 33.89 -0.95 -16.06
CA HIS A 126 34.11 0.47 -15.75
C HIS A 126 35.12 0.67 -14.60
N ALA A 127 36.29 0.06 -14.73
CA ALA A 127 37.47 0.36 -13.90
C ALA A 127 38.76 0.42 -14.75
N ALA A 128 38.65 0.86 -16.01
CA ALA A 128 39.79 1.02 -16.93
C ALA A 128 40.02 2.47 -17.40
N ALA A 129 39.45 3.46 -16.70
CA ALA A 129 39.62 4.89 -17.02
C ALA A 129 40.31 5.72 -15.93
N ALA A 130 40.64 5.13 -14.77
CA ALA A 130 41.35 5.82 -13.67
C ALA A 130 42.83 5.41 -13.52
N THR A 131 43.34 4.55 -14.40
CA THR A 131 44.69 3.96 -14.33
C THR A 131 45.60 4.38 -15.49
N LYS A 132 45.40 5.58 -16.05
CA LYS A 132 46.33 6.19 -17.02
C LYS A 132 46.87 7.57 -16.64
N THR A 133 46.57 8.08 -15.44
CA THR A 133 47.03 9.40 -14.98
C THR A 133 47.99 9.33 -13.78
N ALA A 134 48.33 8.12 -13.30
CA ALA A 134 49.21 7.93 -12.15
C ALA A 134 50.56 7.27 -12.48
N GLU A 135 50.97 7.27 -13.75
CA GLU A 135 52.25 6.68 -14.20
C GLU A 135 53.34 7.71 -14.55
N LYS A 136 53.15 9.00 -14.17
CA LYS A 136 54.13 10.06 -14.48
C LYS A 136 54.63 10.87 -13.28
N ALA A 137 54.64 10.27 -12.09
CA ALA A 137 55.30 10.86 -10.93
C ALA A 137 56.05 9.80 -10.10
N GLN A 138 56.81 8.93 -10.77
CA GLN A 138 57.96 8.28 -10.16
C GLN A 138 59.22 9.03 -10.58
N SER A 139 59.71 9.91 -9.71
CA SER A 139 61.15 10.14 -9.61
C SER A 139 61.52 10.65 -8.21
N LYS A 140 62.45 9.91 -7.58
CA LYS A 140 63.27 10.23 -6.40
C LYS A 140 62.58 10.00 -5.04
N VAL A 141 62.73 8.81 -4.39
CA VAL A 141 63.88 8.36 -3.55
C VAL A 141 64.01 9.29 -2.33
N GLN A 142 63.82 8.93 -1.06
CA GLN A 142 64.28 7.85 -0.15
C GLN A 142 63.31 7.96 1.06
N ASP A 143 62.68 6.94 1.65
CA ASP A 143 63.29 5.98 2.57
C ASP A 143 62.24 4.88 2.85
N LYS A 144 62.51 3.64 2.44
CA LYS A 144 61.53 2.54 2.43
C LYS A 144 61.46 1.81 3.80
N ALA A 145 62.36 2.15 4.73
CA ALA A 145 62.41 1.59 6.07
C ALA A 145 61.51 2.36 7.05
N GLU A 146 61.51 3.70 6.99
CA GLU A 146 60.67 4.55 7.84
C GLU A 146 59.17 4.40 7.50
N LEU A 147 58.82 4.25 6.22
CA LEU A 147 57.42 4.03 5.80
C LEU A 147 56.88 2.67 6.28
N LYS A 148 57.71 1.62 6.30
CA LYS A 148 57.30 0.30 6.83
C LYS A 148 57.20 0.29 8.36
N ALA A 149 58.03 1.05 9.05
CA ALA A 149 57.92 1.24 10.49
C ALA A 149 56.65 2.04 10.86
N ALA A 150 56.33 3.10 10.10
CA ALA A 150 55.11 3.89 10.26
C ALA A 150 53.83 3.08 9.98
N ILE A 151 53.83 2.22 8.96
CA ILE A 151 52.69 1.32 8.66
C ILE A 151 52.52 0.26 9.75
N LYS A 152 53.62 -0.24 10.34
CA LYS A 152 53.55 -1.23 11.43
C LYS A 152 53.13 -0.61 12.78
N GLN A 153 53.48 0.65 13.03
CA GLN A 153 52.99 1.41 14.19
C GLN A 153 51.52 1.84 14.02
N ALA A 154 51.07 2.18 12.80
CA ALA A 154 49.67 2.46 12.51
C ALA A 154 48.78 1.21 12.54
N ALA A 155 49.33 0.01 12.31
CA ALA A 155 48.61 -1.27 12.38
C ALA A 155 48.60 -1.91 13.78
N GLY A 156 49.27 -1.30 14.77
CA GLY A 156 49.40 -1.83 16.15
C GLY A 156 48.67 -1.04 17.23
N ALA A 157 47.92 0.00 16.87
CA ALA A 157 47.25 0.88 17.82
C ALA A 157 45.84 1.25 17.33
N ASP A 158 44.96 0.27 17.27
CA ASP A 158 43.51 0.51 17.35
C ASP A 158 42.81 -0.74 17.94
N GLN A 159 43.28 -1.12 19.12
CA GLN A 159 42.42 -1.81 20.08
C GLN A 159 41.61 -0.73 20.79
N ASP A 160 40.29 -0.91 20.75
CA ASP A 160 39.31 -0.26 21.61
C ASP A 160 38.94 1.19 21.26
N LYS A 161 37.95 1.37 20.37
CA LYS A 161 36.67 2.06 20.66
C LYS A 161 35.77 2.19 19.42
N GLY A 162 34.54 1.68 19.54
CA GLY A 162 33.38 2.32 18.92
C GLY A 162 32.94 1.83 17.54
N ALA A 163 33.01 0.53 17.25
CA ALA A 163 31.96 -0.07 16.43
C ALA A 163 30.81 -0.42 17.38
N GLU A 164 29.93 0.55 17.63
CA GLU A 164 28.63 0.29 18.23
C GLU A 164 27.80 -0.46 17.19
N GLU A 165 28.15 -1.74 17.01
CA GLU A 165 27.30 -2.76 16.44
C GLU A 165 26.00 -2.63 17.21
N THR A 166 24.97 -2.07 16.57
CA THR A 166 23.63 -2.02 17.14
C THR A 166 23.14 -3.46 17.20
N ARG A 167 23.61 -4.20 18.20
CA ARG A 167 23.02 -5.40 18.72
C ARG A 167 21.61 -4.97 19.10
N ILE A 168 20.66 -5.27 18.22
CA ILE A 168 19.26 -5.35 18.64
C ILE A 168 19.22 -6.62 19.50
N ASP A 169 19.73 -6.53 20.72
CA ASP A 169 19.50 -7.53 21.75
C ASP A 169 18.02 -7.45 22.08
N ILE A 170 17.25 -8.33 21.45
CA ILE A 170 15.87 -8.61 21.86
C ILE A 170 15.99 -9.41 23.16
N ASP A 171 16.26 -8.72 24.27
CA ASP A 171 16.31 -9.23 25.65
C ASP A 171 14.96 -9.85 26.12
N GLY A 172 13.94 -9.81 25.27
CA GLY A 172 12.61 -10.40 25.51
C GLY A 172 12.46 -11.90 25.19
N ASN A 173 13.49 -12.56 24.63
CA ASN A 173 13.29 -13.92 24.10
C ASN A 173 13.26 -15.03 25.16
N GLU A 174 13.96 -14.92 26.29
CA GLU A 174 13.93 -15.96 27.35
C GLU A 174 12.52 -16.19 27.91
N LYS A 175 11.80 -15.10 28.20
CA LYS A 175 10.43 -15.16 28.72
C LYS A 175 9.44 -15.64 27.67
N LEU A 176 9.71 -15.36 26.39
CA LEU A 176 8.91 -15.88 25.28
C LEU A 176 9.14 -17.39 25.11
N LYS A 177 10.39 -17.87 25.21
CA LYS A 177 10.76 -19.29 25.11
C LYS A 177 10.05 -20.15 26.16
N SER A 178 9.92 -19.67 27.40
CA SER A 178 9.21 -20.42 28.45
C SER A 178 7.71 -20.55 28.22
N TYR A 179 7.05 -19.56 27.59
CA TYR A 179 5.65 -19.71 27.16
C TYR A 179 5.49 -20.69 25.98
N LEU A 180 6.54 -20.89 25.19
CA LEU A 180 6.58 -21.75 24.02
C LEU A 180 7.02 -23.19 24.31
N ASP A 181 7.27 -23.55 25.58
CA ASP A 181 7.64 -24.91 26.00
C ASP A 181 6.60 -25.98 25.58
N GLY A 182 5.32 -25.60 25.43
CA GLY A 182 4.26 -26.48 24.94
C GLY A 182 4.22 -26.67 23.41
N TRP A 183 5.05 -25.96 22.63
CA TRP A 183 5.03 -25.94 21.17
C TRP A 183 6.44 -26.12 20.59
N PRO A 184 6.96 -27.37 20.53
CA PRO A 184 8.36 -27.64 20.20
C PRO A 184 8.78 -27.16 18.80
N ALA A 185 7.87 -27.17 17.83
CA ALA A 185 8.13 -26.67 16.48
C ALA A 185 8.41 -25.15 16.46
N ALA A 186 7.63 -24.37 17.23
CA ALA A 186 7.80 -22.92 17.31
C ALA A 186 9.06 -22.53 18.10
N ARG A 187 9.43 -23.32 19.11
CA ARG A 187 10.70 -23.15 19.85
C ARG A 187 11.91 -23.35 18.96
N HIS A 188 11.93 -24.43 18.17
CA HIS A 188 13.04 -24.70 17.24
C HIS A 188 13.20 -23.60 16.19
N GLN A 189 12.10 -23.03 15.70
CA GLN A 189 12.13 -21.92 14.74
C GLN A 189 12.61 -20.61 15.35
N LEU A 190 12.26 -20.31 16.61
CA LEU A 190 12.80 -19.18 17.33
C LEU A 190 14.30 -19.33 17.62
N ASP A 191 14.74 -20.54 17.97
CA ASP A 191 16.17 -20.83 18.17
C ASP A 191 16.97 -20.80 16.86
N ALA A 192 16.36 -21.24 15.75
CA ALA A 192 16.94 -21.11 14.41
C ALA A 192 17.07 -19.64 14.01
N PHE A 193 16.05 -18.83 14.29
CA PHE A 193 16.06 -17.39 14.05
C PHE A 193 17.12 -16.67 14.90
N ASP A 194 17.25 -16.99 16.19
CA ASP A 194 18.25 -16.40 17.09
C ASP A 194 19.68 -16.62 16.60
N LYS A 195 19.95 -17.76 15.95
CA LYS A 195 21.27 -18.13 15.43
C LYS A 195 21.65 -17.43 14.12
N LEU A 196 20.69 -16.78 13.44
CA LEU A 196 20.98 -16.08 12.19
C LEU A 196 21.84 -14.82 12.42
N PRO A 197 22.75 -14.49 11.51
CA PRO A 197 23.44 -13.20 11.49
C PRO A 197 22.44 -12.04 11.44
N SER A 198 22.75 -10.90 12.06
CA SER A 198 21.87 -9.73 12.13
C SER A 198 21.38 -9.26 10.75
N ALA A 199 22.22 -9.36 9.71
CA ALA A 199 21.86 -9.01 8.34
C ALA A 199 20.79 -9.95 7.73
N GLU A 200 20.78 -11.22 8.12
CA GLU A 200 19.84 -12.22 7.62
C GLU A 200 18.51 -12.16 8.39
N LYS A 201 18.57 -11.88 9.70
CA LYS A 201 17.39 -11.53 10.53
C LYS A 201 16.60 -10.38 9.92
N ILE A 202 17.29 -9.31 9.51
CA ILE A 202 16.66 -8.15 8.86
C ILE A 202 15.97 -8.55 7.55
N LYS A 203 16.59 -9.40 6.73
CA LYS A 203 16.00 -9.87 5.46
C LYS A 203 14.72 -10.69 5.69
N VAL A 204 14.74 -11.60 6.67
CA VAL A 204 13.56 -12.39 7.03
C VAL A 204 12.42 -11.48 7.52
N PHE A 205 12.72 -10.51 8.38
CA PHE A 205 11.71 -9.55 8.83
C PHE A 205 11.16 -8.70 7.70
N GLN A 206 12.01 -8.20 6.81
CA GLN A 206 11.58 -7.42 5.66
C GLN A 206 10.67 -8.27 4.76
N ASN A 207 11.07 -9.50 4.42
CA ASN A 207 10.24 -10.39 3.61
C ASN A 207 8.88 -10.68 4.26
N GLY A 208 8.86 -11.00 5.55
CA GLY A 208 7.61 -11.20 6.30
C GLY A 208 6.73 -9.96 6.30
N PHE A 209 7.31 -8.78 6.55
CA PHE A 209 6.60 -7.52 6.51
C PHE A 209 5.93 -7.27 5.15
N TYR A 210 6.65 -7.38 4.04
CA TYR A 210 6.06 -7.14 2.71
C TYR A 210 5.05 -8.17 2.27
N HIS A 211 5.28 -9.43 2.63
CA HIS A 211 4.36 -10.48 2.27
C HIS A 211 3.02 -10.30 3.00
N TYR A 212 3.05 -9.96 4.28
CA TYR A 212 1.84 -9.89 5.11
C TYR A 212 1.23 -8.48 5.25
N ALA A 213 1.99 -7.39 5.05
CA ALA A 213 1.48 -6.03 5.24
C ALA A 213 0.27 -5.68 4.38
N PRO A 214 0.21 -6.03 3.07
CA PRO A 214 -0.98 -5.79 2.26
C PRO A 214 -2.22 -6.47 2.87
N TYR A 215 -2.11 -7.76 3.23
CA TYR A 215 -3.20 -8.52 3.82
C TYR A 215 -3.63 -7.97 5.18
N ALA A 216 -2.67 -7.62 6.05
CA ALA A 216 -2.92 -7.04 7.35
C ALA A 216 -3.71 -5.74 7.23
N ILE A 217 -3.34 -4.85 6.31
CA ILE A 217 -4.02 -3.56 6.18
C ILE A 217 -5.43 -3.72 5.57
N PHE A 218 -5.63 -4.67 4.64
CA PHE A 218 -6.96 -5.01 4.15
C PHE A 218 -7.85 -5.58 5.26
N ALA A 219 -7.31 -6.43 6.14
CA ALA A 219 -8.02 -6.98 7.28
C ALA A 219 -8.28 -5.94 8.38
N LEU A 220 -7.38 -4.97 8.56
CA LEU A 220 -7.53 -3.87 9.52
C LEU A 220 -8.58 -2.85 9.10
N MET A 221 -8.92 -2.74 7.80
CA MET A 221 -9.91 -1.76 7.33
C MET A 221 -11.33 -2.01 7.89
N PRO A 222 -11.90 -3.24 7.84
CA PRO A 222 -13.16 -3.55 8.51
C PRO A 222 -13.08 -3.38 10.04
N VAL A 223 -11.92 -3.66 10.63
CA VAL A 223 -11.69 -3.48 12.08
C VAL A 223 -11.70 -2.00 12.45
N PHE A 224 -11.10 -1.12 11.64
CA PHE A 224 -11.17 0.33 11.82
C PHE A 224 -12.62 0.83 11.73
N ALA A 225 -13.40 0.32 10.78
CA ALA A 225 -14.82 0.61 10.68
C ALA A 225 -15.62 0.10 11.89
N LEU A 226 -15.25 -1.07 12.43
CA LEU A 226 -15.85 -1.62 13.64
C LEU A 226 -15.53 -0.75 14.87
N LEU A 227 -14.28 -0.30 15.02
CA LEU A 227 -13.89 0.64 16.08
C LEU A 227 -14.74 1.92 15.98
N LEU A 228 -14.87 2.50 14.80
CA LEU A 228 -15.75 3.65 14.59
C LEU A 228 -17.20 3.37 15.00
N LYS A 229 -17.74 2.18 14.67
CA LYS A 229 -19.08 1.77 15.09
C LYS A 229 -19.19 1.70 16.62
N VAL A 230 -18.17 1.19 17.31
CA VAL A 230 -18.13 1.13 18.78
C VAL A 230 -18.03 2.54 19.39
N LEU A 231 -17.18 3.42 18.86
CA LEU A 231 -17.02 4.79 19.36
C LEU A 231 -18.26 5.67 19.14
N TYR A 232 -19.06 5.35 18.14
CA TYR A 232 -20.31 6.04 17.79
C TYR A 232 -21.54 5.18 18.05
N LEU A 233 -21.46 4.25 19.02
CA LEU A 233 -22.61 3.49 19.48
C LEU A 233 -23.72 4.44 19.95
N GLY A 234 -24.97 4.13 19.58
CA GLY A 234 -26.12 5.00 19.86
C GLY A 234 -26.33 6.14 18.84
N SER A 235 -25.47 6.31 17.83
CA SER A 235 -25.69 7.31 16.76
C SER A 235 -26.78 6.95 15.74
N GLY A 236 -27.33 5.73 15.80
CA GLY A 236 -28.33 5.21 14.86
C GLY A 236 -27.81 4.89 13.45
N ARG A 237 -26.49 5.04 13.21
CA ARG A 237 -25.88 4.77 11.90
C ARG A 237 -25.60 3.30 11.67
N ARG A 238 -25.66 2.88 10.40
CA ARG A 238 -25.42 1.49 10.01
C ARG A 238 -23.93 1.22 9.90
N PHE A 239 -23.51 -0.05 10.02
CA PHE A 239 -22.10 -0.42 9.84
C PHE A 239 -21.55 0.02 8.47
N GLY A 240 -22.37 -0.06 7.43
CA GLY A 240 -22.00 0.41 6.08
C GLY A 240 -21.58 1.89 6.02
N ASP A 241 -22.12 2.74 6.89
CA ASP A 241 -21.76 4.16 6.95
C ASP A 241 -20.35 4.36 7.52
N HIS A 242 -20.01 3.58 8.55
CA HIS A 242 -18.67 3.58 9.15
C HIS A 242 -17.64 2.95 8.21
N LEU A 243 -18.01 1.89 7.50
CA LEU A 243 -17.17 1.25 6.49
C LEU A 243 -16.90 2.18 5.31
N LEU A 244 -17.93 2.86 4.82
CA LEU A 244 -17.81 3.87 3.76
C LEU A 244 -16.85 4.99 4.18
N PHE A 245 -16.97 5.48 5.42
CA PHE A 245 -16.05 6.48 5.95
C PHE A 245 -14.62 5.96 6.03
N ALA A 246 -14.42 4.74 6.55
CA ALA A 246 -13.14 4.06 6.63
C ALA A 246 -12.45 3.93 5.26
N LEU A 247 -13.20 3.56 4.23
CA LEU A 247 -12.67 3.44 2.86
C LEU A 247 -12.13 4.79 2.35
N HIS A 248 -12.89 5.88 2.50
CA HIS A 248 -12.41 7.20 2.08
C HIS A 248 -11.22 7.70 2.91
N THR A 249 -11.21 7.51 4.23
CA THR A 249 -10.09 7.97 5.06
C THR A 249 -8.81 7.20 4.77
N ASN A 250 -8.90 5.89 4.54
CA ASN A 250 -7.74 5.09 4.15
C ASN A 250 -7.27 5.40 2.72
N ALA A 251 -8.20 5.60 1.78
CA ALA A 251 -7.88 6.05 0.42
C ALA A 251 -7.11 7.39 0.45
N PHE A 252 -7.55 8.34 1.28
CA PHE A 252 -6.84 9.59 1.50
C PHE A 252 -5.43 9.35 2.05
N ALA A 253 -5.27 8.51 3.08
CA ALA A 253 -3.97 8.19 3.66
C ALA A 253 -3.00 7.61 2.63
N TYR A 254 -3.43 6.63 1.82
CA TYR A 254 -2.61 6.08 0.75
C TYR A 254 -2.22 7.10 -0.30
N PHE A 255 -3.14 7.97 -0.70
CA PHE A 255 -2.82 9.06 -1.63
C PHE A 255 -1.73 9.97 -1.03
N THR A 256 -1.87 10.34 0.24
CA THR A 256 -0.87 11.16 0.94
C THR A 256 0.48 10.46 1.05
N PHE A 257 0.52 9.15 1.34
CA PHE A 257 1.76 8.39 1.37
C PHE A 257 2.44 8.30 -0.01
N ILE A 258 1.66 8.16 -1.09
CA ILE A 258 2.18 8.24 -2.47
C ILE A 258 2.82 9.61 -2.71
N LEU A 259 2.17 10.71 -2.33
CA LEU A 259 2.74 12.06 -2.47
C LEU A 259 4.04 12.22 -1.67
N MET A 260 4.12 11.66 -0.45
CA MET A 260 5.32 11.71 0.39
C MET A 260 6.50 10.95 -0.25
N LEU A 261 6.21 9.86 -0.97
CA LEU A 261 7.20 9.04 -1.67
C LEU A 261 7.68 9.72 -2.96
N LEU A 262 6.79 10.40 -3.69
CA LEU A 262 7.13 11.10 -4.94
C LEU A 262 7.83 12.44 -4.71
N VAL A 263 7.58 13.11 -3.58
CA VAL A 263 8.15 14.42 -3.24
C VAL A 263 8.95 14.32 -1.95
N PRO A 264 10.22 13.86 -1.99
CA PRO A 264 11.06 13.65 -0.82
C PRO A 264 11.66 14.96 -0.28
N TRP A 265 10.84 16.00 -0.14
CA TRP A 265 11.27 17.29 0.41
C TRP A 265 10.78 17.43 1.84
N GLY A 266 11.70 17.57 2.80
CA GLY A 266 11.38 17.53 4.23
C GLY A 266 10.27 18.48 4.68
N PHE A 267 10.23 19.70 4.13
CA PHE A 267 9.14 20.66 4.43
C PHE A 267 7.79 20.18 3.89
N VAL A 268 7.74 19.69 2.65
CA VAL A 268 6.51 19.15 2.05
C VAL A 268 6.03 17.93 2.84
N GLN A 269 6.94 17.03 3.20
CA GLN A 269 6.62 15.86 4.03
C GLN A 269 6.05 16.27 5.39
N PHE A 270 6.64 17.25 6.07
CA PHE A 270 6.12 17.79 7.32
C PHE A 270 4.69 18.31 7.16
N VAL A 271 4.41 19.11 6.13
CA VAL A 271 3.07 19.63 5.84
C VAL A 271 2.08 18.48 5.56
N LEU A 272 2.49 17.47 4.78
CA LEU A 272 1.65 16.30 4.49
C LEU A 272 1.38 15.46 5.74
N TRP A 273 2.34 15.32 6.66
CA TRP A 273 2.14 14.65 7.95
C TRP A 273 1.14 15.40 8.83
N CYS A 274 1.28 16.73 8.94
CA CYS A 274 0.31 17.56 9.64
C CYS A 274 -1.09 17.46 9.01
N TRP A 275 -1.15 17.45 7.67
CA TRP A 275 -2.41 17.30 6.95
C TRP A 275 -3.05 15.93 7.20
N LEU A 276 -2.26 14.85 7.14
CA LEU A 276 -2.70 13.49 7.42
C LEU A 276 -3.30 13.37 8.83
N LEU A 277 -2.58 13.90 9.83
CA LEU A 277 -3.01 13.86 11.23
C LEU A 277 -4.26 14.72 11.49
N GLY A 278 -4.33 15.91 10.88
CA GLY A 278 -5.46 16.83 11.02
C GLY A 278 -6.71 16.42 10.21
N TYR A 279 -6.55 15.65 9.14
CA TYR A 279 -7.63 15.25 8.26
C TYR A 279 -8.70 14.43 8.98
N LEU A 280 -8.28 13.40 9.72
CA LEU A 280 -9.21 12.46 10.34
C LEU A 280 -10.15 13.12 11.38
N PRO A 281 -9.66 13.88 12.39
CA PRO A 281 -10.55 14.53 13.35
C PRO A 281 -11.46 15.56 12.67
N TRP A 282 -10.98 16.23 11.62
CA TRP A 282 -11.84 17.15 10.86
C TRP A 282 -12.93 16.41 10.08
N ALA A 283 -12.58 15.32 9.40
CA ALA A 283 -13.52 14.48 8.65
C ALA A 283 -14.56 13.85 9.58
N MET A 284 -14.15 13.33 10.74
CA MET A 284 -15.07 12.78 11.74
C MET A 284 -16.06 13.82 12.25
N ARG A 285 -15.58 15.01 12.61
CA ARG A 285 -16.44 16.11 13.07
C ARG A 285 -17.52 16.42 12.03
N ARG A 286 -17.13 16.50 10.75
CA ARG A 286 -18.04 16.83 9.65
C ARG A 286 -19.02 15.71 9.34
N VAL A 287 -18.59 14.46 9.35
CA VAL A 287 -19.43 13.30 8.97
C VAL A 287 -20.41 12.93 10.08
N TYR A 288 -19.95 12.92 11.34
CA TYR A 288 -20.76 12.51 12.49
C TYR A 288 -21.44 13.67 13.22
N ASN A 289 -21.20 14.91 12.80
CA ASN A 289 -21.77 16.13 13.40
C ASN A 289 -21.55 16.21 14.93
N SER A 290 -20.37 15.83 15.40
CA SER A 290 -20.01 15.84 16.83
C SER A 290 -19.34 17.16 17.27
N GLY A 291 -19.44 17.48 18.57
CA GLY A 291 -18.74 18.62 19.18
C GLY A 291 -17.21 18.52 19.06
N ARG A 292 -16.47 19.63 19.21
CA ARG A 292 -15.01 19.66 19.04
C ARG A 292 -14.28 18.77 20.07
N GLY A 293 -14.61 18.92 21.35
CA GLY A 293 -14.00 18.14 22.43
C GLY A 293 -14.34 16.65 22.35
N THR A 294 -15.60 16.31 22.08
CA THR A 294 -16.01 14.89 21.94
C THR A 294 -15.38 14.23 20.72
N THR A 295 -15.22 14.97 19.61
CA THR A 295 -14.49 14.47 18.44
C THR A 295 -13.03 14.25 18.75
N LEU A 296 -12.37 15.17 19.48
CA LEU A 296 -10.97 15.02 19.85
C LEU A 296 -10.77 13.80 20.77
N LEU A 297 -11.61 13.61 21.79
CA LEU A 297 -11.53 12.45 22.68
C LEU A 297 -11.74 11.14 21.91
N ARG A 298 -12.79 11.06 21.07
CA ARG A 298 -13.03 9.89 20.22
C ARG A 298 -11.88 9.64 19.25
N TRP A 299 -11.28 10.70 18.69
CA TRP A 299 -10.12 10.59 17.83
C TRP A 299 -8.90 10.02 18.55
N LEU A 300 -8.60 10.52 19.76
CA LEU A 300 -7.51 10.00 20.58
C LEU A 300 -7.72 8.52 20.92
N LEU A 301 -8.92 8.16 21.38
CA LEU A 301 -9.25 6.76 21.68
C LEU A 301 -9.13 5.87 20.44
N LEU A 302 -9.67 6.30 19.29
CA LEU A 302 -9.56 5.58 18.04
C LEU A 302 -8.10 5.37 17.63
N MET A 303 -7.27 6.42 17.72
CA MET A 303 -5.85 6.35 17.37
C MET A 303 -5.08 5.39 18.29
N SER A 304 -5.32 5.45 19.61
CA SER A 304 -4.68 4.56 20.57
C SER A 304 -5.05 3.08 20.36
N PHE A 305 -6.34 2.77 20.16
CA PHE A 305 -6.73 1.38 19.91
C PHE A 305 -6.24 0.89 18.55
N TYR A 306 -6.28 1.74 17.53
CA TYR A 306 -5.83 1.36 16.19
C TYR A 306 -4.32 1.16 16.11
N SER A 307 -3.51 1.96 16.82
CA SER A 307 -2.05 1.77 16.87
C SER A 307 -1.65 0.47 17.57
N ILE A 308 -2.35 0.09 18.65
CA ILE A 308 -2.16 -1.21 19.31
C ILE A 308 -2.46 -2.35 18.34
N LEU A 309 -3.57 -2.28 17.60
CA LEU A 309 -3.93 -3.31 16.62
C LEU A 309 -2.92 -3.40 15.47
N ILE A 310 -2.42 -2.27 14.97
CA ILE A 310 -1.35 -2.26 13.98
C ILE A 310 -0.09 -2.90 14.56
N GLY A 311 0.30 -2.57 15.80
CA GLY A 311 1.44 -3.17 16.48
C GLY A 311 1.32 -4.69 16.61
N LEU A 312 0.13 -5.19 16.98
CA LEU A 312 -0.16 -6.62 17.03
C LEU A 312 -0.13 -7.27 15.65
N ALA A 313 -0.63 -6.60 14.61
CA ALA A 313 -0.59 -7.10 13.24
C ALA A 313 0.86 -7.19 12.70
N VAL A 314 1.70 -6.20 13.02
CA VAL A 314 3.13 -6.22 12.68
C VAL A 314 3.86 -7.30 13.46
N ALA A 315 3.60 -7.45 14.76
CA ALA A 315 4.18 -8.55 15.54
C ALA A 315 3.76 -9.93 14.99
N GLY A 316 2.50 -10.07 14.60
CA GLY A 316 1.98 -11.29 13.98
C GLY A 316 2.64 -11.59 12.63
N SER A 317 2.85 -10.59 11.77
CA SER A 317 3.55 -10.80 10.49
C SER A 317 5.02 -11.17 10.68
N MET A 318 5.68 -10.61 11.69
CA MET A 318 7.05 -10.97 12.05
C MET A 318 7.14 -12.43 12.53
N LEU A 319 6.23 -12.86 13.41
CA LEU A 319 6.16 -14.25 13.87
C LEU A 319 5.88 -15.21 12.71
N ALA A 320 4.97 -14.86 11.80
CA ALA A 320 4.68 -15.67 10.61
C ALA A 320 5.90 -15.76 9.67
N GLY A 321 6.69 -14.69 9.53
CA GLY A 321 7.96 -14.72 8.81
C GLY A 321 8.97 -15.67 9.45
N ILE A 322 9.08 -15.67 10.78
CA ILE A 322 9.95 -16.61 11.50
C ILE A 322 9.53 -18.06 11.23
N MET A 323 8.21 -18.32 11.17
CA MET A 323 7.69 -19.66 10.89
C MET A 323 8.03 -20.18 9.49
N THR A 324 8.39 -19.30 8.54
CA THR A 324 8.78 -19.70 7.18
C THR A 324 10.25 -20.11 7.04
N ILE A 325 11.11 -19.93 8.06
CA ILE A 325 12.55 -20.25 7.99
C ILE A 325 12.82 -21.78 7.98
N GLY A 326 11.82 -22.60 8.30
CA GLY A 326 11.98 -24.05 8.47
C GLY A 326 11.38 -24.94 7.38
N HIS A 327 11.00 -24.40 6.23
CA HIS A 327 10.41 -25.16 5.12
C HIS A 327 11.27 -25.19 3.86
#